data_AF-A0A852W593-F1
#
_entry.id   AF-A0A852W593-F1
#
_cell.length_a   1.000
_cell.length_b   1.000
_cell.length_c   1.000
_cell.angle_alpha   90.00
_cell.angle_beta   90.00
_cell.angle_gamma   90.00
#
_symmetry.space_group_name_H-M   'P 1'
#
loop_
_entity.id
_entity.type
_entity.pdbx_description
1 polymer ?
#
loop_
_entity_poly.entity_id
_entity_poly.type
_entity_poly.pdbx_seq_one_letter_code
_entity_poly.pdbx_strand_id
1 'polypeptide(L)' 'MNAKLVWHERTDLEHRRAELVRRMDPDERTVRYRAEQGTVTPEERDLLLELEGIDFLLGHGA' A
#
# COMPACT_ATOMS: atom_id res chain seq x y z
N MET A 1 10.39 15.28 12.11
CA MET A 1 10.04 14.34 11.03
C MET A 1 10.18 15.10 9.71
N ASN A 2 11.30 14.93 9.00
CA ASN A 2 11.55 15.61 7.71
C ASN A 2 10.83 14.82 6.61
N ALA A 3 9.60 15.18 6.29
CA ALA A 3 8.97 14.73 5.05
C ALA A 3 9.69 15.44 3.90
N LYS A 4 10.71 14.80 3.32
CA LYS A 4 11.25 15.24 2.04
C LYS A 4 10.11 15.13 1.03
N LEU A 5 9.66 16.25 0.48
CA LEU A 5 8.73 16.30 -0.64
C LEU A 5 9.45 15.70 -1.85
N VAL A 6 9.31 14.39 -2.02
CA VAL A 6 9.74 13.68 -3.23
C VAL A 6 8.65 13.87 -4.26
N TRP A 7 9.01 14.43 -5.41
CA TRP A 7 8.12 14.44 -6.56
C TRP A 7 8.03 13.02 -7.10
N HIS A 8 6.81 12.50 -7.17
CA HIS A 8 6.52 11.21 -7.79
C HIS A 8 5.71 11.46 -9.06
N GLU A 9 6.11 10.85 -10.17
CA GLU A 9 5.23 10.83 -11.33
C GLU A 9 4.05 9.90 -11.06
N ARG A 10 2.87 10.26 -11.57
CA ARG A 10 1.66 9.45 -11.42
C ARG A 10 1.87 8.01 -11.92
N THR A 11 2.55 7.86 -13.05
CA THR A 11 2.85 6.56 -13.66
C THR A 11 3.70 5.68 -12.76
N ASP A 12 4.69 6.27 -12.06
CA ASP A 12 5.55 5.53 -11.13
C ASP A 12 4.75 5.02 -9.93
N LEU A 13 3.85 5.84 -9.41
CA LEU A 13 2.96 5.47 -8.31
C LEU A 13 2.01 4.34 -8.72
N GLU A 14 1.42 4.42 -9.91
CA GLU A 14 0.56 3.36 -10.45
C GLU A 14 1.33 2.05 -10.65
N HIS A 15 2.56 2.12 -11.15
CA HIS A 15 3.43 0.94 -11.31
C HIS A 15 3.76 0.30 -9.96
N ARG A 16 4.20 1.11 -9.00
CA ARG A 16 4.55 0.64 -7.66
C ARG A 16 3.36 0.06 -6.92
N ARG A 17 2.18 0.67 -7.06
CA ARG A 17 0.92 0.13 -6.56
C ARG A 17 0.68 -1.28 -7.09
N ALA A 18 0.82 -1.49 -8.40
CA ALA A 18 0.64 -2.79 -9.03
C ALA A 18 1.70 -3.82 -8.61
N GLU A 19 2.93 -3.40 -8.28
CA GLU A 19 3.95 -4.27 -7.69
C GLU A 19 3.60 -4.70 -6.28
N LEU A 20 3.17 -3.78 -5.41
CA LEU A 20 2.77 -4.09 -4.03
C LEU A 20 1.60 -5.06 -3.99
N VAL A 21 0.56 -4.81 -4.79
CA VAL A 21 -0.59 -5.71 -4.89
C VAL A 21 -0.18 -7.10 -5.38
N ARG A 22 0.78 -7.21 -6.31
CA ARG A 22 1.32 -8.51 -6.75
C ARG A 22 2.16 -9.21 -5.69
N ARG A 23 2.79 -8.47 -4.78
CA ARG A 23 3.63 -9.01 -3.70
C ARG A 23 2.83 -9.48 -2.49
N MET A 24 1.62 -8.95 -2.30
CA MET A 24 0.72 -9.45 -1.25
C MET A 24 0.30 -10.88 -1.60
N ASP A 25 0.75 -11.82 -0.77
CA ASP A 25 0.27 -13.20 -0.75
C ASP A 25 -0.29 -13.48 0.65
N PRO A 26 -1.62 -13.66 0.81
CA PRO A 26 -2.66 -13.71 -0.22
C PRO A 26 -3.00 -12.32 -0.81
N ASP A 27 -3.97 -12.28 -1.72
CA ASP A 27 -4.39 -11.02 -2.36
C ASP A 27 -4.75 -9.90 -1.36
N GLU A 28 -4.71 -8.66 -1.86
CA GLU A 28 -4.98 -7.43 -1.10
C GLU A 28 -6.27 -7.49 -0.27
N ARG A 29 -7.36 -8.04 -0.85
CA ARG A 29 -8.66 -8.10 -0.15
C ARG A 29 -8.58 -9.03 1.05
N THR A 30 -7.92 -10.17 0.89
CA THR A 30 -7.70 -11.12 1.98
C THR A 30 -6.81 -10.54 3.07
N VAL A 31 -5.74 -9.84 2.69
CA VAL A 31 -4.83 -9.18 3.63
C VAL A 31 -5.54 -8.07 4.41
N ARG A 32 -6.32 -7.22 3.74
CA ARG A 32 -7.16 -6.20 4.40
C ARG A 32 -8.13 -6.82 5.39
N TYR A 33 -8.82 -7.89 4.98
CA TYR A 33 -9.72 -8.61 5.88
C TYR A 33 -8.99 -9.15 7.12
N ARG A 34 -7.81 -9.76 6.95
CA ARG A 34 -7.00 -10.22 8.09
C ARG A 34 -6.55 -9.08 8.99
N ALA A 35 -6.23 -7.91 8.42
CA ALA A 35 -5.87 -6.72 9.20
C ALA A 35 -7.04 -6.27 10.08
N GLU A 36 -8.27 -6.24 9.56
CA GLU A 36 -9.48 -5.95 10.33
C GLU A 36 -9.72 -6.97 11.47
N GLN A 37 -9.36 -8.23 11.25
CA GLN A 37 -9.43 -9.30 12.26
C GLN A 37 -8.21 -9.35 13.20
N GLY A 38 -7.20 -8.50 13.01
CA GLY A 38 -5.98 -8.47 13.83
C GLY A 38 -5.04 -9.67 13.62
N THR A 39 -5.11 -10.34 12.47
CA THR A 39 -4.36 -11.58 12.16
C THR A 39 -3.33 -11.41 11.04
N VAL A 40 -3.01 -10.17 10.68
CA VAL A 40 -2.05 -9.82 9.63
C VAL A 40 -0.60 -9.97 10.12
N THR A 41 0.27 -10.49 9.25
CA THR A 41 1.71 -10.58 9.52
C THR A 41 2.36 -9.18 9.47
N PRO A 42 3.54 -8.99 10.11
CA PRO A 42 4.27 -7.73 10.03
C PRO A 42 4.57 -7.30 8.59
N GLU A 43 4.92 -8.24 7.71
CA GLU A 43 5.23 -7.97 6.31
C GLU A 43 3.98 -7.52 5.53
N GLU A 44 2.87 -8.24 5.67
CA GLU A 44 1.59 -7.83 5.07
C GLU A 44 1.15 -6.45 5.56
N ARG A 45 1.34 -6.14 6.86
CA ARG A 45 1.02 -4.82 7.43
C ARG A 45 1.89 -3.72 6.81
N ASP A 46 3.19 -3.96 6.67
CA ASP A 46 4.11 -2.98 6.12
C ASP A 46 3.78 -2.72 4.62
N LEU A 47 3.41 -3.77 3.87
CA LEU A 47 2.91 -3.64 2.50
C LEU A 47 1.59 -2.84 2.43
N LEU A 48 0.66 -3.06 3.36
CA LEU A 48 -0.60 -2.29 3.44
C LEU A 48 -0.35 -0.81 3.72
N LEU A 49 0.56 -0.47 4.64
CA LEU A 49 0.92 0.90 4.95
C LEU A 49 1.55 1.61 3.75
N GLU A 50 2.40 0.92 3.00
CA GLU A 50 2.99 1.46 1.78
C GLU A 50 1.93 1.68 0.70
N LEU A 51 1.01 0.72 0.55
CA LEU A 51 -0.10 0.82 -0.39
C LEU A 51 -1.03 1.99 -0.06
N GLU A 52 -1.37 2.20 1.21
CA GLU A 52 -2.18 3.33 1.68
C GLU A 52 -1.50 4.67 1.39
N GLY A 53 -0.18 4.76 1.59
CA GLY A 53 0.58 5.95 1.24
C GLY A 53 0.54 6.27 -0.26
N ILE A 54 0.64 5.25 -1.12
CA ILE A 54 0.53 5.41 -2.58
C ILE A 54 -0.89 5.79 -2.99
N ASP A 55 -1.90 5.13 -2.43
CA ASP A 55 -3.30 5.43 -2.69
C ASP A 55 -3.64 6.88 -2.30
N PHE A 56 -3.12 7.36 -1.17
CA PHE A 56 -3.24 8.77 -0.76
C PHE A 56 -2.61 9.72 -1.79
N LEU A 57 -1.39 9.44 -2.25
CA LEU A 57 -0.69 10.27 -3.23
C LEU A 57 -1.37 10.27 -4.61
N LEU A 58 -2.00 9.16 -4.98
CA LEU A 58 -2.76 9.04 -6.23
C LEU A 58 -4.16 9.67 -6.15
N GLY A 59 -4.63 10.03 -4.94
CA GLY A 59 -5.99 10.49 -4.71
C GLY A 59 -7.03 9.37 -4.73
N HIS A 60 -6.64 8.13 -4.44
CA HIS A 60 -7.53 6.98 -4.29
C HIS A 60 -8.11 6.84 -2.86
N GLY A 61 -7.88 7.82 -1.98
CA GLY A 61 -8.40 7.81 -0.61
C GLY A 61 -9.89 8.19 -0.55
N ALA A 62 -10.73 7.17 -0.31
CA ALA A 62 -12.12 7.17 0.18
C ALA A 62 -13.13 8.15 -0.46
#